data_AF-A0A2H5QS29-F1
#
_entry.id   AF-A0A2H5QS29-F1
#
_cell.length_a   1.000
_cell.length_b   1.000
_cell.length_c   1.000
_cell.angle_alpha   90.00
_cell.angle_beta   90.00
_cell.angle_gamma   90.00
#
_symmetry.space_group_name_H-M   'P 1'
#
loop_
_entity.id
_entity.type
_entity.pdbx_description
1 polymer ?
#
loop_
_entity_poly.entity_id
_entity_poly.type
_entity_poly.pdbx_seq_one_letter_code
_entity_poly.pdbx_strand_id
1 'polypeptide(L)'
;MRSTLVLPTLILLFAFIATPLPVNGHASPDPVVDIAGKQLRAGSKYYILPVPKGRGGGLTLAGRSNNKTCPLDVVQEQHSFKNGFPVTFSPVNPKKGVVRESTDLNIKFDAATSCAQSTVWKLDNFDADSGL
;
A
#
# COMPACT_ATOMS: atom_id res chain seq x y z
N MET A 1 -64.29 29.29 -3.65
CA MET A 1 -63.61 27.98 -3.86
C MET A 1 -62.21 28.24 -4.39
N ARG A 2 -61.23 28.39 -3.51
CA ARG A 2 -59.82 28.57 -3.85
C ARG A 2 -59.04 27.80 -2.79
N SER A 3 -58.64 26.56 -3.09
CA SER A 3 -57.54 25.82 -2.44
C SER A 3 -57.74 24.31 -2.64
N THR A 4 -57.46 23.81 -3.85
CA THR A 4 -57.33 22.36 -4.09
C THR A 4 -56.04 22.01 -4.85
N LEU A 5 -55.35 23.01 -5.42
CA LEU A 5 -54.10 22.81 -6.14
C LEU A 5 -52.85 22.85 -5.25
N VAL A 6 -52.94 23.35 -4.01
CA VAL A 6 -51.78 23.57 -3.13
C VAL A 6 -51.20 22.26 -2.57
N LEU A 7 -52.08 21.30 -2.28
CA LEU A 7 -51.72 19.98 -1.73
C LEU A 7 -50.98 19.10 -2.75
N PRO A 8 -51.45 18.92 -4.00
CA PRO A 8 -50.72 18.13 -4.99
C PRO A 8 -49.38 18.78 -5.41
N THR A 9 -49.29 20.11 -5.44
CA THR A 9 -48.02 20.80 -5.70
C THR A 9 -46.99 20.58 -4.59
N LEU A 10 -47.42 20.53 -3.33
CA LEU A 10 -46.52 20.28 -2.20
C LEU A 10 -45.97 18.84 -2.19
N ILE A 11 -46.81 17.87 -2.57
CA ILE A 11 -46.41 16.46 -2.70
C ILE A 11 -45.39 16.26 -3.82
N LEU A 12 -45.59 16.92 -4.97
CA LEU A 12 -44.63 16.90 -6.09
C LEU A 12 -43.29 17.55 -5.72
N LEU A 13 -43.31 18.64 -4.93
CA LEU A 13 -42.09 19.30 -4.44
C LEU A 13 -41.29 18.39 -3.51
N PHE A 14 -41.97 17.66 -2.61
CA PHE A 14 -41.32 16.70 -1.69
C PHE A 14 -40.70 15.51 -2.43
N ALA A 15 -41.36 15.00 -3.47
CA ALA A 15 -40.84 13.91 -4.30
C ALA A 15 -39.56 14.30 -5.05
N PHE A 16 -39.44 15.58 -5.47
CA PHE A 16 -38.26 16.10 -6.18
C PHE A 16 -37.04 16.31 -5.26
N ILE A 17 -37.26 16.57 -3.97
CA ILE A 17 -36.17 16.71 -2.98
C ILE A 17 -35.70 15.33 -2.48
N ALA A 18 -36.59 14.34 -2.48
CA ALA A 18 -36.30 13.00 -1.99
C ALA A 18 -35.51 12.12 -2.97
N THR A 19 -35.31 12.53 -4.22
CA THR A 19 -34.43 11.81 -5.15
C THR A 19 -32.98 12.06 -4.78
N PRO A 20 -32.23 11.07 -4.26
CA PRO A 20 -30.81 11.24 -4.03
C PRO A 20 -30.15 11.46 -5.40
N LEU A 21 -29.50 12.61 -5.57
CA LEU A 21 -28.60 12.81 -6.70
C LEU A 21 -27.57 11.66 -6.67
N PRO A 22 -27.31 10.97 -7.80
CA PRO A 22 -26.23 10.00 -7.86
C PRO A 22 -24.92 10.75 -7.57
N VAL A 23 -24.41 10.58 -6.35
CA VAL A 23 -23.05 10.99 -6.01
C VAL A 23 -22.14 10.04 -6.78
N ASN A 24 -21.49 10.55 -7.82
CA ASN A 24 -20.34 9.91 -8.44
C ASN A 24 -19.17 9.98 -7.45
N GLY A 25 -19.21 9.13 -6.43
CA GLY A 25 -18.04 8.86 -5.61
C GLY A 25 -17.04 8.09 -6.48
N HIS A 26 -15.82 8.59 -6.62
CA HIS A 26 -14.74 7.78 -7.16
C HIS A 26 -14.62 6.52 -6.30
N ALA A 27 -14.75 5.35 -6.92
CA ALA A 27 -14.47 4.08 -6.25
C ALA A 27 -13.03 4.13 -5.71
N SER A 28 -12.82 3.62 -4.49
CA SER A 28 -11.47 3.49 -3.97
C SER A 28 -10.67 2.54 -4.88
N PRO A 29 -9.35 2.78 -5.10
CA PRO A 29 -8.52 1.87 -5.88
C PRO A 29 -8.58 0.44 -5.36
N ASP A 30 -8.33 -0.54 -6.22
CA ASP A 30 -8.44 -1.94 -5.85
C ASP A 30 -7.47 -2.33 -4.71
N PRO A 31 -7.87 -3.26 -3.84
CA PRO A 31 -7.01 -3.75 -2.77
C PRO A 31 -5.89 -4.63 -3.34
N VAL A 32 -4.67 -4.46 -2.83
CA VAL A 32 -3.59 -5.40 -3.13
C VAL A 32 -3.88 -6.73 -2.43
N VAL A 33 -3.69 -7.84 -3.13
CA VAL A 33 -3.94 -9.19 -2.60
C VAL A 33 -2.65 -10.00 -2.47
N ASP A 34 -2.60 -10.88 -1.47
CA ASP A 34 -1.52 -11.85 -1.29
C ASP A 34 -1.69 -13.08 -2.20
N ILE A 35 -0.74 -14.02 -2.12
CA ILE A 35 -0.75 -15.26 -2.92
C ILE A 35 -1.90 -16.21 -2.58
N ALA A 36 -2.61 -15.99 -1.47
CA ALA A 36 -3.82 -16.73 -1.09
C ALA A 36 -5.10 -15.99 -1.52
N GLY A 37 -4.99 -14.89 -2.25
CA GLY A 37 -6.12 -14.06 -2.70
C GLY A 37 -6.73 -13.20 -1.60
N LYS A 38 -6.02 -13.01 -0.47
CA LYS A 38 -6.52 -12.18 0.64
C LYS A 38 -5.94 -10.77 0.57
N GLN A 39 -6.75 -9.78 0.91
CA GLN A 39 -6.33 -8.38 0.91
C GLN A 39 -5.21 -8.12 1.92
N LEU A 40 -4.22 -7.32 1.51
CA LEU A 40 -3.17 -6.86 2.39
C LEU A 40 -3.73 -5.89 3.45
N ARG A 41 -3.28 -6.07 4.69
CA ARG A 41 -3.67 -5.26 5.85
C ARG A 41 -2.49 -4.44 6.32
N ALA A 42 -2.73 -3.17 6.61
CA ALA A 42 -1.72 -2.29 7.19
C ALA A 42 -1.16 -2.87 8.49
N GLY A 43 0.16 -2.78 8.68
CA GLY A 43 0.85 -3.31 9.87
C GLY A 43 0.98 -4.84 9.94
N SER A 44 0.32 -5.59 9.05
CA SER A 44 0.52 -7.05 8.96
C SER A 44 1.82 -7.37 8.23
N LYS A 45 2.43 -8.51 8.58
CA LYS A 45 3.73 -8.94 8.06
C LYS A 45 3.56 -9.74 6.77
N TYR A 46 4.28 -9.35 5.72
CA TYR A 46 4.28 -10.02 4.42
C TYR A 46 5.71 -10.23 3.92
N TYR A 47 5.97 -11.31 3.18
CA TYR A 47 7.21 -11.46 2.43
C TYR A 47 6.99 -10.99 0.99
N ILE A 48 7.93 -10.22 0.45
CA ILE A 48 7.94 -9.85 -0.97
C ILE A 48 8.80 -10.87 -1.70
N LEU A 49 8.18 -11.66 -2.57
CA LEU A 49 8.79 -12.78 -3.27
C LEU A 49 8.81 -12.52 -4.79
N PRO A 50 9.82 -13.02 -5.52
CA PRO A 50 9.87 -12.91 -6.97
C PRO A 50 8.76 -13.73 -7.61
N VAL A 51 8.09 -13.17 -8.62
CA VAL A 51 7.07 -13.90 -9.39
C VAL A 51 7.70 -15.07 -10.17
N PRO A 52 8.80 -14.87 -10.92
CA PRO A 52 9.50 -15.98 -11.55
C PRO A 52 10.31 -16.77 -10.51
N LYS A 53 9.99 -18.04 -10.35
CA LYS A 53 10.75 -18.94 -9.46
C LYS A 53 12.17 -19.15 -10.01
N GLY A 54 13.12 -19.38 -9.09
CA GLY A 54 14.50 -19.74 -9.44
C GLY A 54 15.43 -18.56 -9.77
N ARG A 55 14.96 -17.32 -9.71
CA ARG A 55 15.78 -16.10 -9.91
C ARG A 55 16.12 -15.40 -8.59
N GLY A 56 16.48 -16.18 -7.57
CA GLY A 56 16.68 -15.69 -6.21
C GLY A 56 15.46 -15.88 -5.30
N GLY A 57 15.60 -15.43 -4.06
CA GLY A 57 14.59 -15.50 -3.01
C GLY A 57 13.86 -14.17 -2.82
N GLY A 58 13.28 -13.97 -1.63
CA GLY A 58 12.57 -12.74 -1.28
C GLY A 58 13.48 -11.55 -0.94
N LEU A 59 12.87 -10.43 -0.58
CA LEU A 59 13.61 -9.21 -0.24
C LEU A 59 14.20 -9.24 1.19
N THR A 60 15.41 -8.74 1.33
CA THR A 60 16.20 -8.74 2.57
C THR A 60 17.03 -7.46 2.68
N LEU A 61 17.86 -7.39 3.73
CA LEU A 61 18.76 -6.29 4.01
C LEU A 61 20.22 -6.74 3.89
N ALA A 62 21.06 -5.96 3.20
CA ALA A 62 22.50 -6.18 3.12
C ALA A 62 23.28 -4.86 3.14
N GLY A 63 24.52 -4.89 3.62
CA GLY A 63 25.40 -3.72 3.56
C GLY A 63 25.80 -3.39 2.13
N ARG A 64 25.95 -2.09 1.82
CA ARG A 64 26.26 -1.58 0.47
C ARG A 64 27.58 -2.10 -0.13
N SER A 65 28.52 -2.53 0.70
CA SER A 65 29.81 -3.07 0.27
C SER A 65 30.40 -3.99 1.34
N ASN A 66 31.30 -4.89 0.93
CA ASN A 66 31.98 -5.85 1.82
C ASN A 66 32.66 -5.19 3.03
N ASN A 67 33.05 -3.92 2.92
CA ASN A 67 33.74 -3.18 3.99
C ASN A 67 32.83 -2.23 4.78
N LYS A 68 31.55 -2.07 4.39
CA LYS A 68 30.59 -1.17 5.05
C LYS A 68 29.32 -1.95 5.37
N THR A 69 29.16 -2.29 6.64
CA THR A 69 28.00 -3.03 7.16
C THR A 69 26.73 -2.16 7.30
N CYS A 70 26.88 -0.84 7.38
CA CYS A 70 25.79 0.14 7.41
C CYS A 70 26.10 1.31 6.46
N PRO A 71 25.09 1.99 5.88
CA PRO A 71 23.65 1.66 5.89
C PRO A 71 23.37 0.33 5.20
N LEU A 72 22.19 -0.23 5.50
CA LEU A 72 21.67 -1.42 4.83
C LEU A 72 20.79 -1.02 3.66
N ASP A 73 21.01 -1.66 2.53
CA ASP A 73 20.23 -1.51 1.32
C ASP A 73 19.19 -2.63 1.20
N VAL A 74 18.10 -2.34 0.49
CA VAL A 74 17.08 -3.34 0.13
C VAL A 74 17.62 -4.17 -1.01
N VAL A 75 17.82 -5.46 -0.79
CA VAL A 75 18.36 -6.38 -1.80
C VAL A 75 17.48 -7.61 -1.94
N GLN A 76 17.64 -8.34 -3.04
CA GLN A 76 17.02 -9.65 -3.21
C GLN A 76 17.94 -10.76 -2.69
N GLU A 77 17.39 -11.74 -1.96
CA GLU A 77 18.10 -12.95 -1.56
C GLU A 77 18.65 -13.70 -2.78
N GLN A 78 19.88 -14.19 -2.68
CA GLN A 78 20.51 -14.95 -3.77
C GLN A 78 19.89 -16.35 -3.94
N HIS A 79 19.35 -16.93 -2.87
CA HIS A 79 18.86 -18.29 -2.85
C HIS A 79 17.33 -18.33 -2.80
N SER A 80 16.72 -19.09 -3.71
CA SER A 80 15.26 -19.16 -3.87
C SER A 80 14.50 -19.75 -2.69
N PHE A 81 15.17 -20.49 -1.80
CA PHE A 81 14.57 -21.04 -0.59
C PHE A 81 14.54 -20.04 0.58
N LYS A 82 15.17 -18.87 0.43
CA LYS A 82 15.14 -17.81 1.44
C LYS A 82 14.04 -16.81 1.12
N ASN A 83 13.13 -16.61 2.06
CA ASN A 83 12.05 -15.63 1.92
C ASN A 83 12.51 -14.19 2.23
N GLY A 84 13.72 -14.02 2.76
CA GLY A 84 14.22 -12.73 3.26
C GLY A 84 13.52 -12.32 4.55
N PHE A 85 13.33 -11.02 4.75
CA PHE A 85 12.66 -10.46 5.93
C PHE A 85 11.23 -10.04 5.63
N PRO A 86 10.30 -10.20 6.58
CA PRO A 86 8.95 -9.69 6.41
C PRO A 86 8.96 -8.16 6.40
N VAL A 87 8.02 -7.58 5.65
CA VAL A 87 7.71 -6.15 5.62
C VAL A 87 6.32 -5.89 6.17
N THR A 88 6.12 -4.67 6.66
CA THR A 88 4.80 -4.11 6.93
C THR A 88 4.54 -2.91 6.03
N PHE A 89 3.31 -2.78 5.56
CA PHE A 89 2.84 -1.63 4.79
C PHE A 89 2.09 -0.65 5.71
N SER A 90 2.30 0.64 5.52
CA SER A 90 1.61 1.71 6.26
C SER A 90 1.11 2.77 5.27
N PRO A 91 -0.18 2.72 4.88
CA PRO A 91 -0.77 3.71 3.98
C PRO A 91 -0.67 5.13 4.52
N VAL A 92 -0.58 6.11 3.62
CA VAL A 92 -0.50 7.55 3.95
C VAL A 92 -1.64 8.01 4.87
N ASN A 93 -2.84 7.42 4.73
CA ASN A 93 -3.93 7.63 5.67
C ASN A 93 -3.96 6.51 6.72
N PRO A 94 -3.52 6.77 7.97
CA PRO A 94 -3.41 5.73 9.00
C PRO A 94 -4.76 5.20 9.47
N LYS A 95 -5.88 5.86 9.15
CA LYS A 95 -7.23 5.38 9.46
C LYS A 95 -7.69 4.27 8.49
N LYS A 96 -6.98 4.05 7.39
CA LYS A 96 -7.31 3.02 6.39
C LYS A 96 -6.44 1.78 6.62
N GLY A 97 -7.08 0.68 6.98
CA GLY A 97 -6.39 -0.59 7.27
C GLY A 97 -6.17 -1.52 6.07
N VAL A 98 -6.68 -1.19 4.88
CA VAL A 98 -6.49 -1.97 3.65
C VAL A 98 -5.40 -1.31 2.82
N VAL A 99 -4.41 -2.09 2.37
CA VAL A 99 -3.42 -1.64 1.40
C VAL A 99 -4.05 -1.67 0.01
N ARG A 100 -4.02 -0.55 -0.70
CA ARG A 100 -4.65 -0.38 -2.00
C ARG A 100 -3.62 0.01 -3.04
N GLU A 101 -3.89 -0.36 -4.28
CA GLU A 101 -3.11 0.08 -5.42
C GLU A 101 -3.14 1.61 -5.54
N SER A 102 -2.15 2.17 -6.24
CA SER A 102 -2.08 3.61 -6.53
C SER A 102 -2.30 4.52 -5.31
N THR A 103 -1.84 4.07 -4.13
CA THR A 103 -1.99 4.79 -2.86
C THR A 103 -0.64 4.86 -2.17
N ASP A 104 -0.20 6.07 -1.85
CA ASP A 104 1.08 6.29 -1.17
C ASP A 104 1.14 5.56 0.18
N LEU A 105 2.30 4.98 0.47
CA LEU A 105 2.53 4.20 1.69
C LEU A 105 4.01 4.19 2.06
N ASN A 106 4.29 3.87 3.33
CA ASN A 106 5.61 3.49 3.78
C ASN A 106 5.75 1.96 3.82
N ILE A 107 6.93 1.46 3.45
CA ILE A 107 7.34 0.06 3.59
C ILE A 107 8.44 0.00 4.64
N LYS A 108 8.35 -0.96 5.55
CA LYS A 108 9.34 -1.15 6.61
C LYS A 108 9.64 -2.64 6.77
N PHE A 109 10.93 -3.02 6.81
CA PHE A 109 11.28 -4.37 7.25
C PHE A 109 11.04 -4.53 8.74
N ASP A 110 10.37 -5.62 9.11
CA ASP A 110 10.25 -6.07 10.49
C ASP A 110 11.41 -7.00 10.83
N ALA A 111 12.59 -6.39 11.00
CA ALA A 111 13.84 -7.06 11.31
C ALA A 111 14.63 -6.25 12.33
N ALA A 112 15.29 -6.93 13.27
CA ALA A 112 16.28 -6.32 14.13
C ALA A 112 17.60 -6.21 13.36
N THR A 113 18.26 -5.05 13.43
CA THR A 113 19.55 -4.81 12.77
C THR A 113 20.54 -4.23 13.77
N SER A 114 21.83 -4.45 13.54
CA SER A 114 22.92 -3.81 14.30
C SER A 114 23.16 -2.35 13.91
N CYS A 115 22.56 -1.92 12.81
CA CYS A 115 22.62 -0.56 12.32
C CYS A 115 21.65 0.34 13.11
N ALA A 116 22.08 1.54 13.49
CA ALA A 116 21.23 2.51 14.19
C ALA A 116 20.16 3.14 13.27
N GLN A 117 20.26 2.92 11.95
CA GLN A 117 19.30 3.43 10.97
C GLN A 117 17.94 2.72 11.05
N SER A 118 16.90 3.45 10.64
CA SER A 118 15.56 2.88 10.45
C SER A 118 15.54 1.87 9.29
N THR A 119 14.71 0.84 9.42
CA THR A 119 14.42 -0.13 8.35
C THR A 119 13.25 0.30 7.45
N VAL A 120 12.77 1.54 7.60
CA VAL A 120 11.80 2.15 6.67
C VAL A 120 12.51 2.47 5.36
N TRP A 121 11.95 2.01 4.25
CA TRP A 121 12.53 2.18 2.94
C TRP A 121 12.56 3.66 2.55
N LYS A 122 13.71 4.08 2.01
CA LYS A 122 13.93 5.42 1.48
C LYS A 122 14.72 5.29 0.20
N LEU A 123 14.37 6.12 -0.78
CA LEU A 123 15.21 6.30 -1.95
C LEU A 123 16.40 7.17 -1.54
N ASP A 124 17.62 6.71 -1.85
CA ASP A 124 18.83 7.51 -1.69
C ASP A 124 18.92 8.54 -2.85
N ASN A 125 19.84 9.49 -2.74
CA ASN A 125 20.13 10.38 -3.86
C ASN A 125 20.52 9.57 -5.09
N PHE A 126 20.05 10.02 -6.26
CA PHE A 126 20.41 9.39 -7.52
C PHE A 126 21.92 9.46 -7.71
N ASP A 127 22.57 8.31 -7.70
CA ASP A 127 24.00 8.17 -7.90
C ASP A 127 24.23 7.79 -9.37
N ALA A 128 24.54 8.78 -10.21
CA ALA A 128 24.68 8.58 -11.66
C ALA A 128 25.78 7.56 -12.02
N ASP A 129 26.75 7.34 -11.12
CA ASP A 129 27.83 6.37 -11.29
C ASP A 129 27.37 4.92 -10.99
N SER A 130 26.17 4.73 -10.42
CA SER A 130 25.58 3.40 -10.20
C SER A 130 24.86 2.84 -11.44
N GLY A 131 24.76 3.61 -12.52
CA GLY A 131 24.45 3.11 -13.87
C GLY A 131 23.08 2.47 -14.05
N LEU A 132 22.06 2.96 -13.33
CA LEU A 132 20.64 2.76 -13.71
C LEU A 132 20.11 4.02 -14.40
#